data_AF-A0A183BCD4-F1
#
_entry.id   AF-A0A183BCD4-F1
#
_cell.length_a   1.000
_cell.length_b   1.000
_cell.length_c   1.000
_cell.angle_alpha   90.00
_cell.angle_beta   90.00
_cell.angle_gamma   90.00
#
_symmetry.space_group_name_H-M   'P 1'
#
loop_
_entity.id
_entity.type
_entity.pdbx_description
1 polymer ?
#
loop_
_entity_poly.entity_id
_entity_poly.type
_entity_poly.pdbx_seq_one_letter_code
_entity_poly.pdbx_strand_id
1 'polypeptide(L)' 'LVGKVAKFPHIDDYRECIRDMDEKQAITMRYIIMEIRNHYATLHDIILKNIDRIKMPRSNNAINMY' A
#
# COMPACT_ATOMS: atom_id res chain seq x y z
N LEU A 1 4.72 -6.22 -25.01
CA LEU A 1 6.00 -5.63 -25.47
C LEU A 1 7.01 -6.70 -25.86
N VAL A 2 7.29 -7.68 -25.01
CA VAL A 2 8.20 -8.81 -25.33
C VAL A 2 7.88 -9.51 -26.65
N GLY A 3 6.60 -9.83 -26.90
CA GLY A 3 6.18 -10.41 -28.19
C GLY A 3 6.38 -9.48 -29.40
N LYS A 4 6.41 -8.16 -29.20
CA LYS A 4 6.74 -7.20 -30.27
C LYS A 4 8.24 -7.15 -30.54
N VAL A 5 9.09 -7.25 -29.51
CA VAL A 5 10.55 -7.39 -29.66
C VAL A 5 10.90 -8.64 -30.48
N ALA A 6 10.24 -9.77 -30.19
CA ALA A 6 10.47 -11.00 -30.93
C ALA A 6 10.03 -10.92 -32.40
N LYS A 7 8.91 -10.23 -32.69
CA LYS A 7 8.39 -10.04 -34.05
C LYS A 7 9.13 -8.98 -34.87
N PHE A 8 9.67 -7.95 -34.21
CA PHE A 8 10.33 -6.81 -34.85
C PHE A 8 11.68 -6.52 -34.17
N PRO A 9 12.68 -7.40 -34.35
CA PRO A 9 13.94 -7.32 -33.61
C PRO A 9 14.81 -6.11 -33.98
N HIS A 10 14.56 -5.47 -35.13
CA HIS A 10 15.26 -4.28 -35.61
C HIS A 10 14.70 -2.97 -35.04
N ILE A 11 13.59 -3.02 -34.29
CA ILE A 11 12.99 -1.84 -33.66
C ILE A 11 13.44 -1.82 -32.20
N ASP A 12 14.46 -1.03 -31.90
CA ASP A 12 15.05 -0.93 -30.58
C ASP A 12 14.13 -0.27 -29.54
N ASP A 13 13.19 0.58 -29.98
CA ASP A 13 12.21 1.24 -29.10
C ASP A 13 11.39 0.24 -28.27
N TYR A 14 11.14 -0.97 -28.79
CA TYR A 14 10.42 -1.98 -28.01
C TYR A 14 11.25 -2.54 -26.86
N ARG A 15 12.59 -2.57 -26.98
CA ARG A 15 13.49 -2.95 -25.89
C ARG A 15 13.62 -1.83 -24.87
N GLU A 16 13.68 -0.57 -25.34
CA GLU A 16 13.70 0.60 -24.45
C GLU A 16 12.42 0.68 -23.62
N CYS A 17 11.26 0.56 -24.25
CA CYS A 17 9.97 0.60 -23.57
C CYS A 17 9.81 -0.49 -22.49
N ILE A 18 10.43 -1.67 -22.68
CA ILE A 18 10.47 -2.70 -21.63
C ILE A 18 11.31 -2.23 -20.45
N ARG A 19 12.50 -1.67 -20.70
CA ARG A 19 13.38 -1.15 -19.65
C ARG A 19 12.71 -0.02 -18.85
N ASP A 20 12.09 0.93 -19.54
CA ASP A 20 11.34 2.02 -18.91
C ASP A 20 10.18 1.50 -18.05
N MET A 21 9.46 0.50 -18.57
CA MET A 21 8.36 -0.13 -17.84
C MET A 21 8.86 -0.83 -16.57
N ASP A 22 9.94 -1.58 -16.66
CA ASP A 22 10.53 -2.31 -15.52
C ASP A 22 11.04 -1.32 -14.46
N GLU A 23 11.70 -0.23 -14.86
CA GLU A 23 12.13 0.84 -13.94
C GLU A 23 10.93 1.48 -13.24
N LYS A 24 9.89 1.84 -14.01
CA LYS A 24 8.66 2.40 -13.46
C LYS A 24 7.98 1.43 -12.48
N GLN A 25 7.96 0.13 -12.78
CA GLN A 25 7.41 -0.88 -11.88
C GLN A 25 8.22 -0.99 -10.58
N ALA A 26 9.55 -0.98 -10.66
CA ALA A 26 10.40 -1.00 -9.47
C ALA A 26 10.15 0.21 -8.55
N ILE A 27 10.00 1.41 -9.13
CA ILE A 27 9.65 2.63 -8.39
C ILE A 27 8.25 2.49 -7.77
N THR A 28 7.28 2.01 -8.54
CA THR A 28 5.90 1.82 -8.09
C THR A 28 5.81 0.84 -6.92
N MET A 29 6.53 -0.29 -6.99
CA MET A 29 6.57 -1.27 -5.90
C MET A 29 7.16 -0.66 -4.61
N ARG A 30 8.19 0.18 -4.71
CA ARG A 30 8.72 0.89 -3.54
C ARG A 30 7.67 1.80 -2.91
N TYR A 31 6.91 2.56 -3.70
CA TYR A 31 5.83 3.40 -3.20
C TYR A 31 4.74 2.57 -2.53
N ILE A 32 4.29 1.47 -3.13
CA ILE A 32 3.28 0.58 -2.55
C ILE A 32 3.73 0.06 -1.18
N ILE A 33 4.99 -0.37 -1.04
CA ILE A 33 5.52 -0.85 0.25
C ILE A 33 5.50 0.27 1.29
N MET A 34 5.91 1.48 0.91
CA MET A 34 5.87 2.64 1.82
C MET A 34 4.43 2.98 2.23
N GLU A 35 3.49 2.89 1.30
CA GLU A 35 2.08 3.15 1.54
C GLU A 35 1.48 2.12 2.50
N ILE A 36 1.77 0.83 2.31
CA ILE A 36 1.37 -0.24 3.24
C ILE A 36 1.91 0.04 4.64
N ARG A 37 3.20 0.37 4.77
CA ARG A 37 3.80 0.73 6.08
C ARG A 37 3.08 1.92 6.71
N ASN A 38 2.79 2.96 5.94
CA ASN A 38 2.10 4.16 6.44
C ASN A 38 0.65 3.85 6.86
N HIS A 39 -0.04 2.96 6.14
CA HIS A 39 -1.36 2.48 6.51
C HIS A 39 -1.33 1.73 7.85
N TYR A 40 -0.38 0.81 8.04
CA TYR A 40 -0.22 0.11 9.32
C TYR A 40 0.10 1.08 10.46
N ALA A 41 0.98 2.06 10.25
CA ALA A 41 1.30 3.06 11.26
C ALA A 41 0.08 3.90 11.66
N THR A 42 -0.68 4.38 10.68
CA THR A 42 -1.91 5.16 10.89
C THR A 42 -2.96 4.34 11.61
N LEU A 43 -3.20 3.11 11.16
CA LEU A 43 -4.17 2.21 11.78
C LEU A 43 -3.81 1.91 13.24
N HIS A 44 -2.54 1.59 13.49
CA HIS A 44 -2.03 1.32 14.83
C HIS A 44 -2.19 2.53 15.76
N ASP A 45 -1.84 3.73 15.29
CA ASP A 45 -2.00 4.98 16.04
C ASP A 45 -3.47 5.24 16.40
N ILE A 46 -4.38 5.13 15.42
CA ILE A 46 -5.82 5.33 15.64
C ILE A 46 -6.38 4.31 16.63
N ILE A 47 -5.99 3.03 16.50
CA ILE A 47 -6.45 1.96 17.40
C ILE A 47 -5.94 2.22 18.82
N LEU A 48 -4.64 2.47 19.01
CA LEU A 48 -4.07 2.67 20.34
C LEU A 48 -4.67 3.88 21.05
N LYS A 49 -4.85 4.99 20.35
CA LYS A 49 -5.48 6.20 20.91
C LYS A 49 -6.91 5.97 21.38
N ASN A 50 -7.61 4.98 20.82
CA ASN A 50 -9.02 4.72 21.10
C ASN A 50 -9.27 3.36 21.76
N ILE A 51 -8.22 2.65 22.18
CA ILE A 51 -8.31 1.23 22.54
C ILE A 51 -9.30 0.96 23.68
N ASP A 52 -9.41 1.86 24.66
CA ASP A 52 -10.33 1.73 25.79
C ASP A 52 -11.78 1.89 25.36
N ARG A 53 -12.06 2.85 24.47
CA ARG A 53 -13.40 3.06 23.89
C ARG A 53 -13.78 1.94 22.94
N ILE A 54 -12.82 1.39 22.21
CA ILE A 54 -13.02 0.24 21.32
C ILE A 54 -13.34 -1.01 22.14
N LYS A 55 -12.59 -1.25 23.23
CA LYS A 55 -12.81 -2.41 24.12
C LYS A 55 -14.09 -2.27 24.95
N MET A 56 -14.39 -1.07 25.45
CA MET A 56 -15.53 -0.77 26.31
C MET A 56 -16.35 0.39 25.70
N PRO A 57 -17.19 0.11 24.69
CA PRO A 57 -17.93 1.14 23.95
C PRO A 57 -19.03 1.81 24.77
N ARG A 58 -19.42 1.26 25.92
CA ARG A 58 -20.36 1.87 26.85
C ARG A 58 -19.58 2.54 27.99
N SER A 59 -19.87 3.81 28.27
CA SER A 59 -19.34 4.50 29.45
C SER A 59 -19.69 3.72 30.72
N ASN A 60 -18.78 3.72 31.70
CA ASN A 60 -18.97 3.19 33.06
C ASN A 60 -20.20 3.78 33.81
N ASN A 61 -20.98 4.68 33.21
CA ASN A 61 -22.20 5.24 33.77
C ASN A 61 -23.30 4.20 34.04
N ALA A 62 -23.19 2.98 33.50
CA ALA A 62 -24.09 1.87 33.85
C ALA A 62 -23.79 1.23 35.22
N ILE A 63 -22.60 1.47 35.80
CA ILE A 63 -22.18 0.85 37.08
C ILE A 63 -22.62 1.69 38.29
N ASN A 64 -22.82 3.01 38.13
CA ASN A 64 -23.26 3.92 39.21
C ASN A 64 -24.78 4.01 39.38
N MET A 65 -25.56 3.06 38.84
CA MET A 65 -27.03 3.09 38.90
C MET A 65 -27.64 1.99 39.79
N TYR A 66 -26.85 1.41 40.71
CA TYR A 66 -27.30 0.48 41.74
C TYR A 66 -26.69 0.81 43.10
#